data_AF-A0A3B3YYL3-F1
#
_entry.id   AF-A0A3B3YYL3-F1
#
_cell.length_a   1.000
_cell.length_b   1.000
_cell.length_c   1.000
_cell.angle_alpha   90.00
_cell.angle_beta   90.00
_cell.angle_gamma   90.00
#
_symmetry.space_group_name_H-M   'P 1'
#
loop_
_entity.id
_entity.type
_entity.pdbx_description
1 polymer ?
#
loop_
_entity_poly.entity_id
_entity_poly.type
_entity_poly.pdbx_seq_one_letter_code
_entity_poly.pdbx_strand_id
1 'polypeptide(L)'
;MGDRHRRTRTLGGLATKPRVSKETKLRLRVIFLDDSERTFEVEQNVLGGDFFNKVCGHLKLLEKEYFGLEFRHHSGHYVWLELLKPLVKQIKYTNDLFFRFIVKFFPPDPGQLKRGLTRYLFALQIKQDLSNGSLTCNDNSAALLVSHILQSEIGDYDEELDYQHLEMKHYVPNQEYLDHKIIKLHKRHRGASPADADIQLLEVARKLDMYGIRPHAANDGEGMRINLAVTHSGVLVFQVNAYWFSKYFNIQLNYVFIKLEVTMKGLFYLAMKKNLLNILQSKQLIELFSATNRST
;
A
#
# COMPACT_ATOMS: atom_id res chain seq x y z
N MET A 1 -30.47 62.49 -51.35
CA MET A 1 -29.08 62.88 -51.02
C MET A 1 -29.13 63.51 -49.63
N GLY A 2 -28.80 62.78 -48.56
CA GLY A 2 -27.55 62.96 -47.80
C GLY A 2 -27.70 64.14 -46.80
N ASP A 3 -27.33 64.09 -45.52
CA ASP A 3 -26.50 63.15 -44.79
C ASP A 3 -26.62 63.41 -43.26
N ARG A 4 -26.43 62.33 -42.50
CA ARG A 4 -25.90 62.17 -41.13
C ARG A 4 -26.20 63.16 -39.98
N HIS A 5 -26.93 62.61 -39.01
CA HIS A 5 -26.87 62.92 -37.57
C HIS A 5 -25.43 62.78 -37.02
N ARG A 6 -24.92 63.84 -36.35
CA ARG A 6 -23.74 63.78 -35.48
C ARG A 6 -24.17 64.03 -34.04
N ARG A 7 -24.25 62.98 -33.22
CA ARG A 7 -24.26 63.08 -31.75
C ARG A 7 -23.01 62.38 -31.22
N THR A 8 -22.17 63.18 -30.58
CA THR A 8 -21.00 62.78 -29.77
C THR A 8 -21.39 61.77 -28.70
N ARG A 9 -20.71 60.62 -28.67
CA ARG A 9 -20.80 59.64 -27.58
C ARG A 9 -19.46 59.58 -26.85
N THR A 10 -19.56 59.83 -25.56
CA THR A 10 -18.51 59.84 -24.53
C THR A 10 -17.78 58.50 -24.46
N LEU A 11 -16.45 58.56 -24.33
CA LEU A 11 -15.56 57.42 -24.09
C LEU A 11 -15.87 56.80 -22.72
N GLY A 12 -16.58 55.67 -22.72
CA GLY A 12 -16.70 54.80 -21.56
C GLY A 12 -15.46 53.91 -21.47
N GLY A 13 -14.59 54.17 -20.49
CA GLY A 13 -13.49 53.29 -20.15
C GLY A 13 -14.01 51.91 -19.72
N LEU A 14 -13.57 50.85 -20.40
CA LEU A 14 -13.77 49.49 -19.92
C LEU A 14 -12.85 49.27 -18.71
N ALA A 15 -13.44 49.30 -17.52
CA ALA A 15 -12.82 48.71 -16.34
C ALA A 15 -12.63 47.21 -16.58
N THR A 16 -11.38 46.78 -16.75
CA THR A 16 -11.01 45.38 -16.72
C THR A 16 -11.26 44.86 -15.30
N LYS A 17 -12.33 44.09 -15.12
CA LYS A 17 -12.53 43.32 -13.89
C LYS A 17 -11.30 42.42 -13.70
N PRO A 18 -10.63 42.43 -12.54
CA PRO A 18 -9.60 41.44 -12.29
C PRO A 18 -10.26 40.06 -12.35
N ARG A 19 -9.76 39.18 -13.20
CA ARG A 19 -10.06 37.76 -13.12
C ARG A 19 -9.58 37.29 -11.76
N VAL A 20 -10.49 37.16 -10.82
CA VAL A 20 -10.24 36.44 -9.57
C VAL A 20 -9.90 35.01 -9.99
N SER A 21 -8.62 34.66 -9.95
CA SER A 21 -8.17 33.28 -10.04
C SER A 21 -8.76 32.55 -8.84
N LYS A 22 -9.93 31.94 -9.01
CA LYS A 22 -10.52 31.06 -8.00
C LYS A 22 -9.46 30.05 -7.62
N GLU A 23 -9.08 30.00 -6.35
CA GLU A 23 -8.05 29.10 -5.84
C GLU A 23 -8.37 27.65 -6.22
N THR A 24 -7.67 27.15 -7.23
CA THR A 24 -7.80 25.81 -7.83
C THR A 24 -6.89 24.80 -7.14
N LYS A 25 -6.67 24.92 -5.83
CA LYS A 25 -5.79 24.03 -5.08
C LYS A 25 -6.57 23.05 -4.21
N LEU A 26 -6.09 21.82 -4.15
CA LEU A 26 -6.56 20.74 -3.28
C LEU A 26 -5.56 20.56 -2.14
N ARG A 27 -6.07 20.31 -0.93
CA ARG A 27 -5.27 19.94 0.24
C ARG A 27 -5.47 18.45 0.50
N LEU A 28 -4.48 17.65 0.15
CA LEU A 28 -4.57 16.19 0.19
C LEU A 28 -3.72 15.63 1.32
N ARG A 29 -4.35 14.89 2.23
CA ARG A 29 -3.68 14.23 3.34
C ARG A 29 -3.10 12.89 2.90
N VAL A 30 -1.84 12.63 3.27
CA VAL A 30 -1.13 11.37 3.04
C VAL A 30 -0.67 10.83 4.39
N ILE A 31 -0.96 9.57 4.65
CA ILE A 31 -0.48 8.78 5.79
C ILE A 31 0.69 7.92 5.30
N PHE A 32 1.82 7.96 6.00
CA PHE A 32 3.03 7.21 5.65
C PHE A 32 3.16 5.90 6.45
N LEU A 33 4.19 5.11 6.13
CA LEU A 33 4.43 3.79 6.72
C LEU A 33 4.88 3.85 8.20
N ASP A 34 5.30 5.02 8.67
CA ASP A 34 5.64 5.30 10.06
C ASP A 34 4.46 5.94 10.83
N ASP A 35 3.25 5.87 10.26
CA ASP A 35 2.01 6.48 10.74
C ASP A 35 2.03 8.02 10.81
N SER A 36 3.11 8.67 10.32
CA SER A 36 3.13 10.12 10.19
C SER A 36 2.15 10.58 9.10
N GLU A 37 1.57 11.76 9.30
CA GLU A 37 0.67 12.37 8.34
C GLU A 37 1.25 13.65 7.77
N ARG A 38 1.04 13.88 6.47
CA ARG A 38 1.34 15.18 5.85
C ARG A 38 0.28 15.60 4.86
N THR A 39 -0.06 16.89 4.90
CA THR A 39 -0.94 17.51 3.91
C THR A 39 -0.12 18.14 2.79
N PHE A 40 -0.52 17.86 1.56
CA PHE A 40 0.08 18.40 0.34
C PHE A 40 -0.91 19.32 -0.37
N GLU A 41 -0.43 20.48 -0.79
CA GLU A 41 -1.17 21.37 -1.67
C GLU A 41 -0.81 21.11 -3.13
N VAL A 42 -1.82 20.84 -3.96
CA VAL A 42 -1.67 20.55 -5.39
C VAL A 42 -2.74 21.24 -6.21
N GLU A 43 -2.46 21.51 -7.48
CA GLU A 43 -3.48 22.01 -8.40
C GLU A 43 -4.56 20.96 -8.67
N GLN A 44 -5.81 21.37 -8.86
CA GLN A 44 -6.95 20.47 -9.09
C GLN A 44 -6.74 19.52 -10.27
N ASN A 45 -6.15 20.01 -11.38
CA ASN A 45 -5.95 19.21 -12.59
C ASN A 45 -4.62 18.43 -12.60
N VAL A 46 -3.89 18.37 -11.48
CA VAL A 46 -2.64 17.64 -11.38
C VAL A 46 -2.83 16.16 -11.74
N LEU A 47 -1.86 15.57 -12.45
CA LEU A 47 -1.85 14.13 -12.71
C LEU A 47 -1.53 13.36 -11.44
N GLY A 48 -2.04 12.14 -11.32
CA GLY A 48 -1.72 11.25 -10.20
C GLY A 48 -0.20 11.02 -10.07
N GLY A 49 0.51 10.92 -11.19
CA GLY A 49 1.96 10.77 -11.23
C GLY A 49 2.72 11.96 -10.64
N ASP A 50 2.28 13.18 -10.94
CA ASP A 50 2.91 14.39 -10.41
C ASP A 50 2.67 14.54 -8.90
N PHE A 51 1.47 14.21 -8.45
CA PHE A 51 1.18 14.15 -7.01
C PHE A 51 2.02 13.09 -6.30
N PHE A 52 2.08 11.87 -6.84
CA PHE A 52 2.94 10.80 -6.31
C PHE A 52 4.41 11.22 -6.26
N ASN A 53 4.93 11.82 -7.32
CA ASN A 53 6.30 12.35 -7.35
C ASN A 53 6.54 13.41 -6.27
N LYS A 54 5.56 14.27 -5.98
CA LYS A 54 5.64 15.25 -4.89
C LYS A 54 5.73 14.59 -3.52
N VAL A 55 4.97 13.50 -3.31
CA VAL A 55 5.03 12.69 -2.08
C VAL A 55 6.39 11.99 -1.95
N CYS A 56 6.88 11.33 -3.00
CA CYS A 56 8.21 10.71 -2.99
C CYS A 56 9.34 11.74 -2.79
N GLY A 57 9.21 12.93 -3.37
CA GLY A 57 10.15 14.03 -3.19
C GLY A 57 10.23 14.52 -1.74
N HIS A 58 9.10 14.52 -1.02
CA HIS A 58 9.09 14.81 0.42
C HIS A 58 9.92 13.81 1.22
N LEU A 59 9.80 12.52 0.90
CA LEU A 59 10.56 11.44 1.52
C LEU A 59 12.02 11.39 1.04
N LYS A 60 12.38 12.14 -0.02
CA LYS A 60 13.66 11.99 -0.75
C LYS A 60 13.86 10.55 -1.29
N LEU A 61 12.76 9.90 -1.67
CA LEU A 61 12.76 8.52 -2.14
C LEU A 61 13.21 8.42 -3.61
N LEU A 62 14.28 7.67 -3.84
CA LEU A 62 14.85 7.46 -5.18
C LEU A 62 14.24 6.24 -5.88
N GLU A 63 14.10 5.11 -5.17
CA GLU A 63 13.54 3.85 -5.69
C GLU A 63 12.02 3.83 -5.51
N LYS A 64 11.34 4.82 -6.11
CA LYS A 64 9.89 5.03 -5.95
C LYS A 64 9.03 4.00 -6.70
N GLU A 65 9.60 3.25 -7.63
CA GLU A 65 8.93 2.23 -8.44
C GLU A 65 8.29 1.12 -7.60
N TYR A 66 8.77 0.89 -6.38
CA TYR A 66 8.23 -0.13 -5.47
C TYR A 66 6.97 0.31 -4.70
N PHE A 67 6.65 1.60 -4.72
CA PHE A 67 5.63 2.19 -3.86
C PHE A 67 4.44 2.73 -4.66
N GLY A 68 3.35 2.99 -3.96
CA GLY A 68 2.18 3.64 -4.53
C GLY A 68 1.39 4.41 -3.48
N LEU A 69 0.37 5.11 -3.97
CA LEU A 69 -0.66 5.69 -3.13
C LEU A 69 -1.95 4.92 -3.33
N GLU A 70 -2.60 4.52 -2.25
CA GLU A 70 -3.98 4.04 -2.28
C GLU A 70 -4.90 5.01 -1.55
N PHE A 71 -6.17 5.03 -1.92
CA PHE A 71 -7.20 5.80 -1.22
C PHE A 71 -8.51 5.01 -1.19
N ARG A 72 -9.38 5.33 -0.23
CA ARG A 72 -10.68 4.69 -0.14
C ARG A 72 -11.62 5.22 -1.22
N HIS A 73 -12.01 4.35 -2.15
CA HIS A 73 -12.97 4.67 -3.19
C HIS A 73 -14.39 4.79 -2.62
N HIS A 74 -15.30 5.45 -3.35
CA HIS A 74 -16.69 5.61 -2.91
C HIS A 74 -17.45 4.28 -2.79
N SER A 75 -16.95 3.19 -3.40
CA SER A 75 -17.46 1.83 -3.23
C SER A 75 -17.01 1.17 -1.91
N GLY A 76 -16.22 1.88 -1.09
CA GLY A 76 -15.75 1.41 0.21
C GLY A 76 -14.41 0.67 0.18
N HIS A 77 -13.94 0.22 -0.98
CA HIS A 77 -12.66 -0.48 -1.17
C HIS A 77 -11.49 0.48 -1.38
N TYR A 78 -10.30 0.08 -0.96
CA TYR A 78 -9.07 0.79 -1.30
C TYR A 78 -8.71 0.58 -2.76
N VAL A 79 -8.26 1.66 -3.40
CA VAL A 79 -7.82 1.64 -4.79
C VAL A 79 -6.53 2.40 -4.98
N TRP A 80 -5.68 1.88 -5.88
CA TRP A 80 -4.45 2.55 -6.29
C TRP A 80 -4.75 3.83 -7.05
N LEU A 81 -3.95 4.85 -6.78
CA LEU A 81 -3.89 6.07 -7.57
C LEU A 81 -3.34 5.76 -8.97
N GLU A 82 -4.12 6.09 -10.00
CA GLU A 82 -3.70 5.95 -11.40
C GLU A 82 -2.81 7.13 -11.81
N LEU A 83 -1.56 6.85 -12.17
CA LEU A 83 -0.55 7.90 -12.38
C LEU A 83 -0.83 8.77 -13.63
N LEU A 84 -1.47 8.21 -14.65
CA LEU A 84 -1.73 8.89 -15.92
C LEU A 84 -3.07 9.64 -15.97
N LYS A 85 -3.85 9.62 -14.89
CA LYS A 85 -5.15 10.29 -14.83
C LYS A 85 -5.09 11.53 -13.92
N PRO A 86 -5.79 12.62 -14.28
CA PRO A 86 -5.97 13.77 -13.38
C PRO A 86 -6.62 13.36 -12.06
N LEU A 87 -6.17 13.91 -10.92
CA LEU A 87 -6.70 13.57 -9.60
C LEU A 87 -8.20 13.81 -9.49
N VAL A 88 -8.68 14.95 -9.97
CA VAL A 88 -10.12 15.30 -9.98
C VAL A 88 -11.01 14.29 -10.70
N LYS A 89 -10.46 13.43 -11.56
CA LYS A 89 -11.21 12.37 -12.23
C LYS A 89 -11.23 11.04 -11.45
N GLN A 90 -10.44 10.93 -10.38
CA GLN A 90 -10.25 9.70 -9.60
C GLN A 90 -10.85 9.80 -8.20
N ILE A 91 -10.81 10.99 -7.61
CA ILE A 91 -11.22 11.20 -6.21
C ILE A 91 -12.56 11.92 -6.11
N LYS A 92 -13.29 11.62 -5.03
CA LYS A 92 -14.35 12.48 -4.53
C LYS A 92 -13.76 13.27 -3.36
N TYR A 93 -13.66 14.59 -3.50
CA TYR A 93 -13.10 15.43 -2.45
C TYR A 93 -14.07 15.54 -1.27
N THR A 94 -13.72 14.88 -0.17
CA THR A 94 -14.46 14.88 1.11
C THR A 94 -13.48 15.11 2.25
N ASN A 95 -13.98 15.50 3.43
CA ASN A 95 -13.12 15.73 4.60
C ASN A 95 -12.39 14.46 5.06
N ASP A 96 -12.98 13.28 4.80
CA ASP A 96 -12.40 11.99 5.17
C ASP A 96 -11.44 11.43 4.10
N LEU A 97 -11.19 12.17 3.01
CA LEU A 97 -10.27 11.72 1.98
C LEU A 97 -8.83 11.78 2.49
N PHE A 98 -8.17 10.63 2.47
CA PHE A 98 -6.72 10.53 2.66
C PHE A 98 -6.16 9.47 1.73
N PHE A 99 -4.86 9.59 1.47
CA PHE A 99 -4.08 8.59 0.76
C PHE A 99 -3.17 7.86 1.76
N ARG A 100 -2.90 6.59 1.50
CA ARG A 100 -1.87 5.82 2.20
C ARG A 100 -0.71 5.60 1.26
N PHE A 101 0.49 5.96 1.71
CA PHE A 101 1.72 5.60 1.03
C PHE A 101 2.11 4.19 1.47
N ILE A 102 2.19 3.27 0.51
CA ILE A 102 2.31 1.84 0.79
C ILE A 102 3.23 1.17 -0.25
N VAL A 103 3.85 0.05 0.10
CA VAL A 103 4.57 -0.80 -0.87
C VAL A 103 3.57 -1.43 -1.83
N LYS A 104 3.79 -1.23 -3.12
CA LYS A 104 2.96 -1.77 -4.21
C LYS A 104 3.59 -3.02 -4.84
N PHE A 105 4.91 -3.05 -4.99
CA PHE A 105 5.63 -4.15 -5.61
C PHE A 105 6.73 -4.65 -4.69
N PHE A 106 6.63 -5.92 -4.29
CA PHE A 106 7.62 -6.58 -3.46
C PHE A 106 8.62 -7.31 -4.36
N PRO A 107 9.92 -6.93 -4.35
CA PRO A 107 10.92 -7.69 -5.07
C PRO A 107 11.08 -9.07 -4.41
N PRO A 108 11.33 -10.14 -5.21
CA PRO A 108 11.57 -11.48 -4.68
C PRO A 108 12.88 -11.55 -3.87
N ASP A 109 13.84 -10.67 -4.18
CA ASP A 109 15.10 -10.54 -3.48
C ASP A 109 15.24 -9.12 -2.90
N PRO A 110 15.20 -8.95 -1.56
CA PRO A 110 15.46 -7.66 -0.89
C PRO A 110 16.84 -7.08 -1.19
N GLY A 111 17.82 -7.90 -1.62
CA GLY A 111 19.12 -7.43 -2.09
C GLY A 111 19.04 -6.49 -3.30
N GLN A 112 17.91 -6.50 -4.03
CA GLN A 112 17.65 -5.55 -5.12
C GLN A 112 17.40 -4.11 -4.62
N LEU A 113 17.00 -3.94 -3.36
CA LEU A 113 16.79 -2.63 -2.75
C LEU A 113 18.14 -1.99 -2.43
N LYS A 114 18.58 -1.00 -3.21
CA LYS A 114 19.93 -0.44 -3.09
C LYS A 114 20.02 0.61 -1.99
N ARG A 115 18.94 1.35 -1.73
CA ARG A 115 18.96 2.47 -0.77
C ARG A 115 18.52 2.04 0.63
N GLY A 116 19.20 2.55 1.65
CA GLY A 116 18.86 2.31 3.06
C GLY A 116 17.45 2.77 3.40
N LEU A 117 17.03 3.95 2.93
CA LEU A 117 15.66 4.44 3.11
C LEU A 117 14.61 3.48 2.53
N THR A 118 14.87 2.91 1.35
CA THR A 118 13.94 1.96 0.73
C THR A 118 13.80 0.72 1.60
N ARG A 119 14.91 0.14 2.08
CA ARG A 119 14.89 -1.02 2.99
C ARG A 119 14.13 -0.72 4.28
N TYR A 120 14.36 0.45 4.87
CA TYR A 120 13.64 0.92 6.05
C TYR A 120 12.13 1.02 5.81
N LEU A 121 11.69 1.63 4.70
CA LEU A 121 10.27 1.70 4.36
C LEU A 121 9.65 0.31 4.14
N PHE A 122 10.40 -0.61 3.54
CA PHE A 122 9.96 -2.01 3.43
C PHE A 122 9.87 -2.69 4.81
N ALA A 123 10.80 -2.45 5.72
CA ALA A 123 10.74 -2.96 7.08
C ALA A 123 9.49 -2.46 7.83
N LEU A 124 9.15 -1.17 7.69
CA LEU A 124 7.91 -0.61 8.22
C LEU A 124 6.66 -1.26 7.61
N GLN A 125 6.67 -1.54 6.30
CA GLN A 125 5.58 -2.26 5.66
C GLN A 125 5.38 -3.65 6.25
N ILE A 126 6.47 -4.41 6.42
CA ILE A 126 6.42 -5.75 7.03
C ILE A 126 5.90 -5.69 8.46
N LYS A 127 6.33 -4.70 9.24
CA LYS A 127 5.81 -4.44 10.59
C LYS A 127 4.29 -4.21 10.58
N GLN A 128 3.80 -3.34 9.68
CA GLN A 128 2.36 -3.08 9.55
C GLN A 128 1.58 -4.33 9.11
N ASP A 129 2.12 -5.10 8.17
CA ASP A 129 1.49 -6.32 7.67
C ASP A 129 1.42 -7.42 8.73
N LEU A 130 2.44 -7.48 9.60
CA LEU A 130 2.48 -8.41 10.71
C LEU A 130 1.43 -8.04 11.78
N SER A 131 1.34 -6.75 12.15
CA SER A 131 0.42 -6.29 13.20
C SER A 131 -1.05 -6.36 12.78
N ASN A 132 -1.35 -6.09 11.50
CA ASN A 132 -2.72 -6.16 10.97
C ASN A 132 -3.13 -7.57 10.50
N GLY A 133 -2.21 -8.55 10.57
CA GLY A 133 -2.46 -9.95 10.19
C GLY A 133 -2.44 -10.24 8.68
N SER A 134 -2.01 -9.29 7.84
CA SER A 134 -1.84 -9.51 6.39
C SER A 134 -0.65 -10.44 6.08
N LEU A 135 0.41 -10.39 6.89
CA LEU A 135 1.55 -11.29 6.80
C LEU A 135 1.43 -12.41 7.83
N THR A 136 0.69 -13.46 7.48
CA THR A 136 0.53 -14.62 8.36
C THR A 136 1.76 -15.51 8.34
N CYS A 137 2.22 -15.94 9.50
CA CYS A 137 3.32 -16.88 9.65
C CYS A 137 3.19 -17.70 10.94
N ASN A 138 4.02 -18.72 11.11
CA ASN A 138 4.06 -19.49 12.35
C ASN A 138 4.72 -18.69 13.49
N ASP A 139 4.50 -19.13 14.73
CA ASP A 139 5.03 -18.52 15.96
C ASP A 139 6.55 -18.38 16.01
N ASN A 140 7.31 -19.25 15.33
CA ASN A 140 8.77 -19.13 15.27
C ASN A 140 9.18 -17.95 14.39
N SER A 141 8.60 -17.86 13.21
CA SER A 141 8.83 -16.76 12.28
C SER A 141 8.33 -15.44 12.85
N ALA A 142 7.13 -15.41 13.43
CA ALA A 142 6.56 -14.22 14.05
C ALA A 142 7.49 -13.66 15.14
N ALA A 143 7.90 -14.49 16.11
CA ALA A 143 8.79 -14.05 17.17
C ALA A 143 10.17 -13.58 16.64
N LEU A 144 10.69 -14.23 15.59
CA LEU A 144 11.95 -13.83 14.97
C LEU A 144 11.84 -12.47 14.28
N LEU A 145 10.78 -12.23 13.51
CA LEU A 145 10.53 -10.93 12.88
C LEU A 145 10.42 -9.83 13.94
N VAL A 146 9.60 -10.04 14.98
CA VAL A 146 9.44 -9.04 16.05
C VAL A 146 10.76 -8.77 16.77
N SER A 147 11.60 -9.79 17.00
CA SER A 147 12.91 -9.58 17.61
C SER A 147 13.85 -8.68 16.79
N HIS A 148 13.77 -8.73 15.45
CA HIS A 148 14.51 -7.80 14.58
C HIS A 148 13.90 -6.39 14.61
N ILE A 149 12.57 -6.28 14.73
CA ILE A 149 11.90 -4.99 14.90
C ILE A 149 12.29 -4.33 16.23
N LEU A 150 12.41 -5.10 17.32
CA LEU A 150 12.93 -4.57 18.59
C LEU A 150 14.36 -4.04 18.42
N GLN A 151 15.25 -4.84 17.84
CA GLN A 151 16.64 -4.42 17.62
C GLN A 151 16.73 -3.12 16.79
N SER A 152 15.84 -2.92 15.80
CA SER A 152 15.85 -1.70 14.99
C SER A 152 15.23 -0.49 15.70
N GLU A 153 14.21 -0.68 16.56
CA GLU A 153 13.53 0.42 17.26
C GLU A 153 14.19 0.83 18.57
N ILE A 154 14.66 -0.12 19.39
CA ILE A 154 15.14 0.12 20.76
C ILE A 154 16.62 -0.25 20.97
N GLY A 155 17.29 -0.84 19.98
CA GLY A 155 18.70 -1.20 20.05
C GLY A 155 18.94 -2.53 20.77
N ASP A 156 20.10 -2.68 21.40
CA ASP A 156 20.46 -3.91 22.11
C ASP A 156 19.49 -4.21 23.27
N TYR A 157 19.21 -5.50 23.48
CA TYR A 157 18.38 -5.98 24.58
C TYR A 157 18.70 -5.31 25.92
N ASP A 158 17.65 -4.79 26.53
CA ASP A 158 17.62 -4.35 27.93
C ASP A 158 16.32 -4.88 28.55
N GLU A 159 16.42 -5.48 29.74
CA GLU A 159 15.30 -6.21 30.32
C GLU A 159 14.08 -5.30 30.56
N GLU A 160 14.29 -4.16 31.20
CA GLU A 160 13.20 -3.25 31.54
C GLU A 160 12.60 -2.60 30.28
N LEU A 161 13.45 -2.15 29.37
CA LEU A 161 13.03 -1.49 28.12
C LEU A 161 12.23 -2.45 27.21
N ASP A 162 12.69 -3.69 27.04
CA ASP A 162 12.02 -4.69 26.21
C ASP A 162 10.60 -4.99 26.69
N TYR A 163 10.45 -5.27 28.00
CA TYR A 163 9.14 -5.60 28.57
C TYR A 163 8.19 -4.42 28.46
N GLN A 164 8.63 -3.20 28.81
CA GLN A 164 7.80 -2.00 28.67
C GLN A 164 7.38 -1.75 27.23
N HIS A 165 8.30 -1.96 26.27
CA HIS A 165 8.02 -1.72 24.86
C HIS A 165 7.04 -2.73 24.26
N LEU A 166 7.16 -4.02 24.63
CA LEU A 166 6.20 -5.06 24.23
C LEU A 166 4.82 -4.88 24.87
N GLU A 167 4.73 -4.34 26.09
CA GLU A 167 3.43 -3.99 26.68
C GLU A 167 2.74 -2.82 25.96
N MET A 168 3.52 -1.82 25.53
CA MET A 168 2.99 -0.61 24.88
C MET A 168 2.65 -0.82 23.40
N LYS A 169 3.35 -1.72 22.70
CA LYS A 169 3.21 -1.91 21.25
C LYS A 169 2.93 -3.36 20.89
N HIS A 170 1.91 -3.55 20.05
CA HIS A 170 1.50 -4.86 19.54
C HIS A 170 1.94 -5.03 18.08
N TYR A 171 2.84 -5.99 17.85
CA TYR A 171 3.43 -6.31 16.55
C TYR A 171 2.77 -7.51 15.88
N VAL A 172 2.11 -8.38 16.65
CA VAL A 172 1.45 -9.61 16.18
C VAL A 172 0.15 -9.83 16.96
N PRO A 173 -0.84 -10.52 16.39
CA PRO A 173 -1.97 -11.02 17.17
C PRO A 173 -1.50 -11.98 18.26
N ASN A 174 -2.00 -11.87 19.50
CA ASN A 174 -1.62 -12.72 20.64
C ASN A 174 -0.12 -12.65 21.03
N GLN A 175 0.45 -11.44 20.98
CA GLN A 175 1.86 -11.20 21.27
C GLN A 175 2.30 -11.72 22.64
N GLU A 176 1.44 -11.69 23.65
CA GLU A 176 1.77 -12.03 25.04
C GLU A 176 2.23 -13.50 25.18
N TYR A 177 1.74 -14.39 24.32
CA TYR A 177 2.17 -15.79 24.29
C TYR A 177 3.57 -15.98 23.68
N LEU A 178 4.05 -14.99 22.94
CA LEU A 178 5.32 -15.01 22.21
C LEU A 178 6.42 -14.19 22.91
N ASP A 179 6.10 -13.33 23.88
CA ASP A 179 7.06 -12.41 24.53
C ASP A 179 8.35 -13.09 24.99
N HIS A 180 8.25 -14.19 25.74
CA HIS A 180 9.44 -14.91 26.23
C HIS A 180 10.35 -15.39 25.07
N LYS A 181 9.74 -15.73 23.93
CA LYS A 181 10.45 -16.17 22.73
C LYS A 181 11.04 -15.00 21.95
N ILE A 182 10.30 -13.90 21.83
CA ILE A 182 10.76 -12.64 21.24
C ILE A 182 12.00 -12.16 21.98
N ILE A 183 11.92 -12.04 23.30
CA ILE A 183 13.01 -11.61 24.18
C ILE A 183 14.23 -12.53 24.05
N LYS A 184 14.02 -13.85 24.04
CA LYS A 184 15.11 -14.83 23.87
C LYS A 184 15.84 -14.65 22.53
N LEU A 185 15.13 -14.26 21.48
CA LEU A 185 15.73 -14.00 20.16
C LEU A 185 16.40 -12.63 20.12
N HIS A 186 15.79 -11.60 20.72
CA HIS A 186 16.35 -10.24 20.76
C HIS A 186 17.73 -10.20 21.42
N LYS A 187 17.92 -10.96 22.53
CA LYS A 187 19.22 -11.16 23.20
C LYS A 187 20.37 -11.62 22.26
N ARG A 188 20.05 -12.21 21.11
CA ARG A 188 21.03 -12.73 20.14
C ARG A 188 21.48 -11.70 19.11
N HIS A 189 20.80 -10.57 19.02
CA HIS A 189 21.03 -9.54 17.99
C HIS A 189 21.98 -8.43 18.45
N ARG A 190 22.58 -8.58 19.64
CA ARG A 190 23.46 -7.60 20.26
C ARG A 190 24.54 -7.09 19.29
N GLY A 191 24.65 -5.78 19.19
CA GLY A 191 25.60 -5.07 18.33
C GLY A 191 25.14 -4.89 16.89
N ALA A 192 23.96 -5.42 16.50
CA ALA A 192 23.40 -5.16 15.18
C ALA A 192 22.86 -3.72 15.10
N SER A 193 23.23 -3.01 14.04
CA SER A 193 22.68 -1.68 13.78
C SER A 193 21.21 -1.78 13.34
N PRO A 194 20.41 -0.70 13.46
CA PRO A 194 19.05 -0.69 12.93
C PRO A 194 18.96 -1.05 11.44
N ALA A 195 19.94 -0.62 10.65
CA ALA A 195 20.00 -0.94 9.22
C ALA A 195 20.27 -2.43 8.97
N ASP A 196 21.09 -3.08 9.80
CA ASP A 196 21.35 -4.52 9.70
C ASP A 196 20.13 -5.32 10.16
N ALA A 197 19.45 -4.87 11.23
CA ALA A 197 18.22 -5.47 11.72
C ALA A 197 17.10 -5.40 10.66
N ASP A 198 16.94 -4.26 9.97
CA ASP A 198 16.00 -4.13 8.85
C ASP A 198 16.33 -5.10 7.71
N ILE A 199 17.61 -5.27 7.37
CA ILE A 199 18.03 -6.25 6.35
C ILE A 199 17.64 -7.68 6.77
N GLN A 200 17.93 -8.05 8.02
CA GLN A 200 17.60 -9.39 8.53
C GLN A 200 16.07 -9.61 8.59
N LEU A 201 15.31 -8.59 8.96
CA LEU A 201 13.84 -8.63 8.93
C LEU A 201 13.34 -8.97 7.53
N LEU A 202 13.85 -8.30 6.50
CA LEU A 202 13.47 -8.55 5.10
C LEU A 202 13.93 -9.94 4.62
N GLU A 203 15.10 -10.41 5.04
CA GLU A 203 15.62 -11.75 4.73
C GLU A 203 14.78 -12.88 5.33
N VAL A 204 14.19 -12.66 6.50
CA VAL A 204 13.25 -13.60 7.11
C VAL A 204 11.89 -13.48 6.40
N ALA A 205 11.39 -12.27 6.21
CA ALA A 205 10.07 -12.01 5.64
C ALA A 205 9.92 -12.58 4.22
N ARG A 206 10.93 -12.44 3.35
CA ARG A 206 10.87 -12.93 1.96
C ARG A 206 10.69 -14.45 1.83
N LYS A 207 10.96 -15.21 2.90
CA LYS A 207 10.83 -16.67 2.92
C LYS A 207 9.43 -17.13 3.33
N LEU A 208 8.53 -16.18 3.64
CA LEU A 208 7.17 -16.48 4.05
C LEU A 208 6.25 -16.57 2.83
N ASP A 209 5.33 -17.53 2.86
CA ASP A 209 4.37 -17.77 1.77
C ASP A 209 3.53 -16.53 1.44
N MET A 210 3.21 -15.72 2.45
CA MET A 210 2.37 -14.53 2.31
C MET A 210 3.16 -13.24 2.04
N TYR A 211 4.47 -13.34 1.80
CA TYR A 211 5.31 -12.17 1.50
C TYR A 211 4.86 -11.47 0.22
N GLY A 212 4.50 -10.20 0.35
CA GLY A 212 4.04 -9.37 -0.77
C GLY A 212 2.70 -9.78 -1.39
N ILE A 213 2.00 -10.75 -0.77
CA ILE A 213 0.69 -11.20 -1.24
C ILE A 213 -0.37 -10.22 -0.74
N ARG A 214 -1.13 -9.64 -1.68
CA ARG A 214 -2.27 -8.75 -1.40
C ARG A 214 -3.57 -9.37 -1.91
N PRO A 215 -4.31 -10.11 -1.07
CA PRO A 215 -5.57 -10.72 -1.46
C PRO A 215 -6.68 -9.68 -1.63
N HIS A 216 -7.43 -9.80 -2.71
CA HIS A 216 -8.64 -9.02 -2.99
C HIS A 216 -9.87 -9.92 -2.81
N ALA A 217 -10.79 -9.50 -1.94
CA ALA A 217 -12.03 -10.22 -1.72
C ALA A 217 -12.86 -10.33 -3.00
N ALA A 218 -13.36 -11.54 -3.23
CA ALA A 218 -14.06 -11.99 -4.43
C ALA A 218 -15.14 -13.03 -4.07
N ASN A 219 -15.99 -13.35 -5.03
CA ASN A 219 -16.96 -14.45 -4.95
C ASN A 219 -16.60 -15.50 -6.02
N ASP A 220 -16.89 -16.77 -5.83
CA ASP A 220 -16.67 -17.82 -6.85
C ASP A 220 -17.79 -17.90 -7.92
N GLY A 221 -18.84 -17.09 -7.78
CA GLY A 221 -20.03 -17.11 -8.63
C GLY A 221 -21.11 -18.07 -8.13
N GLU A 222 -20.79 -18.92 -7.16
CA GLU A 222 -21.69 -19.87 -6.50
C GLU A 222 -22.01 -19.44 -5.05
N GLY A 223 -21.57 -18.24 -4.66
CA GLY A 223 -21.83 -17.65 -3.35
C GLY A 223 -20.70 -17.86 -2.35
N MET A 224 -19.65 -18.61 -2.68
CA MET A 224 -18.52 -18.80 -1.78
C MET A 224 -17.59 -17.58 -1.79
N ARG A 225 -17.20 -17.13 -0.60
CA ARG A 225 -16.21 -16.06 -0.46
C ARG A 225 -14.82 -16.60 -0.70
N ILE A 226 -14.13 -15.99 -1.66
CA ILE A 226 -12.74 -16.27 -1.99
C ILE A 226 -11.93 -14.96 -1.91
N ASN A 227 -10.62 -15.06 -1.84
CA ASN A 227 -9.73 -13.94 -2.14
C ASN A 227 -8.87 -14.29 -3.35
N LEU A 228 -8.51 -13.27 -4.13
CA LEU A 228 -7.63 -13.41 -5.29
C LEU A 228 -6.40 -12.53 -5.07
N ALA A 229 -5.20 -13.09 -5.25
CA ALA A 229 -3.98 -12.29 -5.29
C ALA A 229 -3.22 -12.54 -6.59
N VAL A 230 -2.38 -11.59 -6.97
CA VAL A 230 -1.53 -11.70 -8.15
C VAL A 230 -0.08 -11.81 -7.71
N THR A 231 0.67 -12.71 -8.36
CA THR A 231 2.10 -12.92 -8.19
C THR A 231 2.78 -12.88 -9.56
N HIS A 232 4.11 -12.85 -9.58
CA HIS A 232 4.89 -12.97 -10.82
C HIS A 232 4.65 -14.31 -11.54
N SER A 233 4.24 -15.35 -10.80
CA SER A 233 3.99 -16.69 -11.35
C SER A 233 2.54 -16.94 -11.76
N GLY A 234 1.61 -16.02 -11.46
CA GLY A 234 0.18 -16.18 -11.80
C GLY A 234 -0.77 -15.60 -10.76
N VAL A 235 -2.02 -16.08 -10.78
CA VAL A 235 -3.08 -15.67 -9.84
C VAL A 235 -3.26 -16.74 -8.76
N LEU A 236 -3.27 -16.33 -7.50
CA LEU A 236 -3.57 -17.17 -6.34
C LEU A 236 -5.04 -17.01 -5.96
N VAL A 237 -5.68 -18.14 -5.60
CA VAL A 237 -7.05 -18.17 -5.07
C VAL A 237 -7.00 -18.69 -3.65
N PHE A 238 -7.57 -17.93 -2.72
CA PHE A 238 -7.70 -18.29 -1.30
C PHE A 238 -9.17 -18.53 -0.98
N GLN A 239 -9.49 -19.66 -0.37
CA GLN A 239 -10.83 -19.94 0.12
C GLN A 239 -10.99 -19.40 1.55
N VAL A 240 -11.99 -18.54 1.78
CA VAL A 240 -12.30 -18.03 3.12
C VAL A 240 -13.24 -19.02 3.81
N ASN A 241 -12.69 -20.02 4.50
CA ASN A 241 -13.50 -20.88 5.35
C ASN A 241 -13.86 -20.15 6.66
N ALA A 242 -15.15 -20.07 6.98
CA ALA A 242 -15.70 -19.29 8.11
C ALA A 242 -15.20 -19.70 9.51
N TYR A 243 -14.53 -20.85 9.62
CA TYR A 243 -14.03 -21.40 10.89
C TYR A 243 -12.60 -20.95 11.28
N TRP A 244 -11.89 -20.25 10.40
CA TRP A 244 -10.46 -19.95 10.60
C TRP A 244 -10.18 -18.54 11.13
N PHE A 245 -11.21 -17.72 11.30
CA PHE A 245 -11.06 -16.34 11.81
C PHE A 245 -11.11 -16.24 13.33
N SER A 246 -11.39 -17.33 14.07
CA SER A 246 -11.57 -17.25 15.53
C SER A 246 -10.73 -18.21 16.38
N LYS A 247 -9.83 -19.04 15.83
CA LYS A 247 -8.96 -19.86 16.69
C LYS A 247 -7.66 -20.28 15.99
N TYR A 248 -6.57 -19.80 16.59
CA TYR A 248 -5.22 -20.36 16.59
C TYR A 248 -4.37 -20.23 15.32
N PHE A 249 -3.15 -19.75 15.59
CA PHE A 249 -1.92 -20.02 14.87
C PHE A 249 -1.78 -21.51 14.52
N ASN A 250 -2.36 -21.90 13.39
CA ASN A 250 -1.97 -23.01 12.52
C ASN A 250 -2.92 -22.97 11.31
N ILE A 251 -2.65 -22.05 10.39
CA ILE A 251 -3.42 -21.98 9.16
C ILE A 251 -2.89 -23.10 8.23
N GLN A 252 -3.68 -24.16 8.08
CA GLN A 252 -3.48 -25.11 7.00
C GLN A 252 -4.06 -24.46 5.74
N LEU A 253 -3.22 -23.74 5.01
CA LEU A 253 -3.61 -23.08 3.76
C LEU A 253 -3.86 -24.17 2.71
N ASN A 254 -5.13 -24.47 2.43
CA ASN A 254 -5.51 -25.24 1.25
C ASN A 254 -5.34 -24.32 0.03
N TYR A 255 -4.17 -24.40 -0.60
CA TYR A 255 -3.87 -23.67 -1.83
C TYR A 255 -4.41 -24.43 -3.04
N VAL A 256 -5.02 -23.71 -3.97
CA VAL A 256 -5.15 -24.18 -5.35
C VAL A 256 -4.31 -23.24 -6.22
N PHE A 257 -3.11 -23.70 -6.59
CA PHE A 257 -2.34 -23.06 -7.65
C PHE A 257 -3.00 -23.40 -8.98
N ILE A 258 -3.69 -22.44 -9.59
CA ILE A 258 -4.15 -22.59 -10.96
C ILE A 258 -3.09 -21.98 -11.87
N LYS A 259 -2.13 -22.80 -12.32
CA LYS A 259 -1.18 -22.43 -13.38
C LYS A 259 -1.95 -22.38 -14.69
N LEU A 260 -2.44 -21.21 -15.05
CA LEU A 260 -3.30 -21.02 -16.22
C LEU A 260 -2.45 -20.60 -17.42
N GLU A 261 -2.11 -21.54 -18.28
CA GLU A 261 -1.53 -21.29 -19.61
C GLU A 261 -2.59 -20.81 -20.61
N VAL A 262 -3.37 -19.79 -20.24
CA VAL A 262 -4.36 -19.15 -21.12
C VAL A 262 -4.16 -17.64 -21.05
N THR A 263 -4.06 -16.98 -22.19
CA THR A 263 -3.78 -15.55 -22.33
C THR A 263 -4.57 -14.72 -21.31
N MET A 264 -3.89 -13.98 -20.44
CA MET A 264 -4.47 -13.30 -19.25
C MET A 264 -5.69 -12.42 -19.52
N LYS A 265 -5.83 -11.85 -20.73
CA LYS A 265 -7.05 -11.15 -21.17
C LYS A 265 -8.30 -12.04 -21.12
N GLY A 266 -8.18 -13.32 -21.48
CA GLY A 266 -9.25 -14.31 -21.42
C GLY A 266 -9.65 -14.68 -20.00
N LEU A 267 -8.70 -14.72 -19.05
CA LEU A 267 -8.96 -14.98 -17.64
C LEU A 267 -9.71 -13.84 -16.94
N PHE A 268 -9.30 -12.60 -17.17
CA PHE A 268 -10.04 -11.46 -16.62
C PHE A 268 -11.42 -11.31 -17.25
N TYR A 269 -11.55 -11.62 -18.54
CA TYR A 269 -12.85 -11.71 -19.19
C TYR A 269 -13.72 -12.81 -18.57
N LEU A 270 -13.16 -13.98 -18.26
CA LEU A 270 -13.87 -15.09 -17.62
C LEU A 270 -14.23 -14.77 -16.16
N ALA A 271 -13.35 -14.12 -15.41
CA ALA A 271 -13.59 -13.70 -14.03
C ALA A 271 -14.66 -12.61 -13.93
N MET A 272 -14.66 -11.63 -14.85
CA MET A 272 -15.76 -10.67 -14.98
C MET A 272 -17.06 -11.34 -15.42
N LYS A 273 -17.01 -12.30 -16.36
CA LYS A 273 -18.20 -13.04 -16.84
C LYS A 273 -18.81 -13.96 -15.77
N LYS A 274 -18.02 -14.40 -14.79
CA LYS A 274 -18.45 -15.21 -13.64
C LYS A 274 -18.75 -14.39 -12.37
N ASN A 275 -18.80 -13.05 -12.46
CA ASN A 275 -19.02 -12.15 -11.31
C ASN A 275 -18.01 -12.33 -10.15
N LEU A 276 -16.80 -12.81 -10.44
CA LEU A 276 -15.81 -13.07 -9.39
C LEU A 276 -15.27 -11.77 -8.77
N LEU A 277 -15.18 -10.72 -9.58
CA LEU A 277 -14.61 -9.42 -9.24
C LEU A 277 -15.42 -8.30 -9.89
N ASN A 278 -15.50 -7.15 -9.23
CA ASN A 278 -16.02 -5.96 -9.91
C ASN A 278 -15.01 -5.42 -10.94
N ILE A 279 -15.48 -4.58 -11.87
CA ILE A 279 -14.66 -4.02 -12.97
C ILE A 279 -13.41 -3.29 -12.44
N LEU A 280 -13.52 -2.65 -11.28
CA LEU A 280 -12.44 -1.87 -10.66
C LEU A 280 -11.34 -2.80 -10.13
N GLN A 281 -11.71 -3.84 -9.37
CA GLN A 281 -10.78 -4.86 -8.88
C GLN A 281 -10.12 -5.62 -10.03
N SER A 282 -10.89 -5.93 -11.08
CA SER A 282 -10.36 -6.60 -12.29
C SER A 282 -9.28 -5.76 -12.96
N LYS A 283 -9.51 -4.45 -13.12
CA LYS A 283 -8.51 -3.52 -13.69
C LYS A 283 -7.25 -3.44 -12.83
N GLN A 284 -7.39 -3.41 -11.51
CA GLN A 284 -6.25 -3.36 -10.60
C GLN A 284 -5.38 -4.61 -10.65
N LEU A 285 -6.00 -5.79 -10.66
CA LEU A 285 -5.26 -7.04 -10.76
C LEU A 285 -4.56 -7.18 -12.12
N ILE A 286 -5.16 -6.70 -13.22
CA ILE A 286 -4.50 -6.63 -14.53
C ILE A 286 -3.28 -5.71 -14.47
N GLU A 287 -3.42 -4.53 -13.87
CA GLU A 287 -2.33 -3.56 -13.74
C GLU A 287 -1.19 -4.13 -12.89
N LEU A 288 -1.52 -4.73 -11.74
CA LEU A 288 -0.56 -5.39 -10.87
C LEU A 288 0.18 -6.50 -11.61
N PHE A 289 -0.52 -7.40 -12.30
CA PHE A 289 0.10 -8.47 -13.08
C PHE A 289 1.03 -7.94 -14.17
N SER A 290 0.56 -6.93 -14.92
CA SER A 290 1.32 -6.31 -16.01
C SER A 290 2.56 -5.55 -15.54
N ALA A 291 2.54 -5.08 -14.30
CA ALA A 291 3.68 -4.43 -13.67
C ALA A 291 4.66 -5.45 -13.10
N THR A 292 4.18 -6.48 -12.40
CA THR A 292 5.01 -7.54 -11.82
C THR A 292 5.86 -8.26 -12.88
N ASN A 293 5.30 -8.54 -14.06
CA ASN A 293 6.03 -9.16 -15.17
C ASN A 293 7.00 -8.22 -15.92
N ARG A 294 6.94 -6.91 -15.68
CA ARG A 294 7.93 -5.96 -16.24
C ARG A 294 9.12 -5.76 -15.32
N SER A 295 9.00 -6.13 -14.05
CA SER A 295 10.01 -6.02 -13.01
C SER A 295 10.82 -7.30 -12.77
N THR A 296 10.45 -8.41 -13.42
CA THR A 296 11.21 -9.68 -13.48
C THR A 296 11.95 -9.79 -14.80
#